data_AF-A0A1J5HDF7-F1
#
_entry.id   AF-A0A1J5HDF7-F1
#
_cell.length_a   1.000
_cell.length_b   1.000
_cell.length_c   1.000
_cell.angle_alpha   90.00
_cell.angle_beta   90.00
_cell.angle_gamma   90.00
#
_symmetry.space_group_name_H-M   'P 1'
#
loop_
_entity.id
_entity.type
_entity.pdbx_description
1 polymer ?
#
loop_
_entity_poly.entity_id
_entity_poly.type
_entity_poly.pdbx_seq_one_letter_code
_entity_poly.pdbx_strand_id
1 'polypeptide(L)'
;MQKLLKLDKSWALGALAIMLAALLWSLDGVFIRPKFYVLPAELVVFLEHALGFLVLGPFIFLSWPRIRLLKTKEWLAIGWVAFFGGALGTIMITKAFFAAVGGEVTFATVVLLQKLQPVFALVMARLVLGERLRRSFYAWALLAVGAAYFLAFGKTGLKLAEINLGHSAAFYAIVAAFAFGSSTVFGKRIVNHLDFKATAALRFGVTSFLVLAYSLATGSIFSITSVGRIYWQYLALIVFTSGALAMFIYYYGLKRVTASAATILELFWPFSAVALDYFINHNVLSPVQLAAAGALLLAFLKIVVAEKAPKFEFSSKVSGGIGRGRRLGFPTINLDNDKIDINYGIYLVESEINGKIYKGLLHFGQKETFAEPASLELYLKETVLGIGDEIIKIKEIKKIREVKKFASAEELKEQMKVDLRELG
;
A
#
# COMPACT_ATOMS: atom_id res chain seq x y z
N MET A 1 -33.90 -3.40 15.83
CA MET A 1 -33.31 -2.18 15.24
C MET A 1 -31.78 -2.29 15.32
N GLN A 2 -31.14 -2.40 14.16
CA GLN A 2 -29.70 -2.32 13.86
C GLN A 2 -28.69 -3.06 14.77
N LYS A 3 -28.19 -4.22 14.29
CA LYS A 3 -26.78 -4.58 14.44
C LYS A 3 -25.98 -3.43 13.82
N LEU A 4 -25.60 -2.43 14.61
CA LEU A 4 -24.56 -1.48 14.22
C LEU A 4 -23.37 -2.32 13.75
N LEU A 5 -23.03 -2.21 12.47
CA LEU A 5 -21.87 -2.85 11.88
C LEU A 5 -20.67 -2.50 12.76
N LYS A 6 -20.18 -3.47 13.55
CA LYS A 6 -18.96 -3.26 14.33
C LYS A 6 -17.83 -2.96 13.34
N LEU A 7 -17.43 -1.70 13.33
CA LEU A 7 -16.33 -1.18 12.54
C LEU A 7 -15.06 -1.94 12.93
N ASP A 8 -14.34 -2.49 11.96
CA ASP A 8 -13.00 -2.99 12.24
C ASP A 8 -12.09 -1.79 12.48
N LYS A 9 -11.68 -1.58 13.73
CA LYS A 9 -10.87 -0.43 14.14
C LYS A 9 -9.53 -0.39 13.39
N SER A 10 -8.92 -1.55 13.13
CA SER A 10 -7.63 -1.62 12.42
C SER A 10 -7.82 -1.22 10.96
N TRP A 11 -8.86 -1.76 10.31
CA TRP A 11 -9.20 -1.41 8.94
C TRP A 11 -9.51 0.08 8.78
N ALA A 12 -10.35 0.63 9.66
CA ALA A 12 -10.74 2.04 9.62
C ALA A 12 -9.55 2.98 9.86
N LEU A 13 -8.68 2.65 10.82
CA LEU A 13 -7.45 3.41 11.06
C LEU A 13 -6.52 3.35 9.83
N GLY A 14 -6.46 2.20 9.18
CA GLY A 14 -5.74 2.04 7.92
C GLY A 14 -6.28 2.93 6.82
N ALA A 15 -7.59 2.94 6.64
CA ALA A 15 -8.27 3.76 5.63
C ALA A 15 -8.05 5.26 5.87
N LEU A 16 -8.20 5.72 7.12
CA LEU A 16 -7.95 7.11 7.49
C LEU A 16 -6.50 7.52 7.24
N ALA A 17 -5.53 6.63 7.48
CA ALA A 17 -4.13 6.90 7.17
C ALA A 17 -3.90 7.07 5.66
N ILE A 18 -4.50 6.21 4.82
CA ILE A 18 -4.43 6.37 3.35
C ILE A 18 -5.04 7.70 2.91
N MET A 19 -6.21 8.06 3.43
CA MET A 19 -6.87 9.33 3.11
C MET A 19 -6.04 10.54 3.56
N LEU A 20 -5.40 10.46 4.74
CA LEU A 20 -4.49 11.49 5.23
C LEU A 20 -3.25 11.65 4.32
N ALA A 21 -2.65 10.54 3.88
CA ALA A 21 -1.55 10.59 2.92
C ALA A 21 -1.99 11.22 1.59
N ALA A 22 -3.18 10.85 1.09
CA ALA A 22 -3.75 11.44 -0.12
C ALA A 22 -4.02 12.95 0.02
N LEU A 23 -4.45 13.41 1.20
CA LEU A 23 -4.55 14.84 1.51
C LEU A 23 -3.18 15.53 1.43
N LEU A 24 -2.13 14.95 2.03
CA LEU A 24 -0.78 15.53 1.98
C LEU A 24 -0.25 15.59 0.54
N TRP A 25 -0.52 14.57 -0.29
CA TRP A 25 -0.19 14.61 -1.72
C TRP A 25 -0.98 15.65 -2.51
N SER A 26 -2.19 16.03 -2.07
CA SER A 26 -2.96 17.10 -2.73
C SER A 26 -2.32 18.46 -2.54
N LEU A 27 -1.74 18.71 -1.36
CA LEU A 27 -0.98 19.92 -1.08
C LEU A 27 0.22 20.06 -2.04
N ASP A 28 0.97 18.97 -2.24
CA ASP A 28 2.14 18.97 -3.12
C ASP A 28 1.78 19.18 -4.59
N GLY A 29 0.94 18.30 -5.14
CA GLY A 29 0.63 18.32 -6.57
C GLY A 29 -0.02 19.62 -7.04
N VAL A 30 -0.82 20.27 -6.19
CA VAL A 30 -1.54 21.49 -6.54
C VAL A 30 -0.73 22.75 -6.24
N PHE A 31 -0.01 22.81 -5.12
CA PHE A 31 0.54 24.08 -4.63
C PHE A 31 2.06 24.14 -4.56
N ILE A 32 2.76 23.01 -4.41
CA ILE A 32 4.21 22.99 -4.15
C ILE A 32 4.98 22.53 -5.40
N ARG A 33 4.69 21.33 -5.92
CA ARG A 33 5.38 20.74 -7.08
C ARG A 33 5.42 21.67 -8.31
N PRO A 34 4.34 22.36 -8.70
CA PRO A 34 4.39 23.26 -9.87
C PRO A 34 5.43 24.38 -9.77
N LYS A 35 5.83 24.77 -8.55
CA LYS A 35 6.84 25.82 -8.35
C LYS A 35 8.23 25.41 -8.82
N PHE A 36 8.48 24.11 -8.98
CA PHE A 36 9.76 23.57 -9.44
C PHE A 36 9.91 23.54 -10.97
N TYR A 37 8.95 24.08 -11.75
CA TYR A 37 8.91 23.93 -13.22
C TYR A 37 10.16 24.42 -13.96
N VAL A 38 10.99 25.26 -13.33
CA VAL A 38 12.26 25.76 -13.88
C VAL A 38 13.44 24.81 -13.71
N LEU A 39 13.28 23.72 -12.96
CA LEU A 39 14.31 22.72 -12.73
C LEU A 39 14.01 21.43 -13.51
N PRO A 40 15.03 20.62 -13.83
CA PRO A 40 14.79 19.28 -14.38
C PRO A 40 13.95 18.43 -13.42
N ALA A 41 12.92 17.76 -13.93
CA ALA A 41 12.03 16.92 -13.13
C ALA A 41 12.79 15.80 -12.40
N GLU A 42 13.79 15.22 -13.07
CA GLU A 42 14.69 14.20 -12.54
C GLU A 42 15.45 14.69 -11.30
N LEU A 43 15.97 15.91 -11.37
CA LEU A 43 16.70 16.52 -10.25
C LEU A 43 15.78 16.75 -9.05
N VAL A 44 14.57 17.26 -9.27
CA VAL A 44 13.58 17.46 -8.21
C VAL A 44 13.24 16.14 -7.51
N VAL A 45 12.95 15.10 -8.31
CA VAL A 45 12.62 13.77 -7.78
C VAL A 45 13.82 13.14 -7.07
N PHE A 46 15.04 13.30 -7.59
CA PHE A 46 16.26 12.82 -6.93
C PHE A 46 16.40 13.46 -5.55
N LEU A 47 16.35 14.81 -5.48
CA LEU A 47 16.54 15.54 -4.22
C LEU A 47 15.45 15.21 -3.20
N GLU A 48 14.20 15.13 -3.62
CA GLU A 48 13.07 14.71 -2.77
C GLU A 48 13.31 13.33 -2.15
N HIS A 49 13.69 12.35 -2.96
CA HIS A 49 13.91 10.99 -2.47
C HIS A 49 15.19 10.85 -1.66
N ALA A 50 16.27 11.53 -2.04
CA ALA A 50 17.53 11.52 -1.31
C ALA A 50 17.34 12.12 0.10
N LEU A 51 16.69 13.28 0.20
CA LEU A 51 16.38 13.90 1.49
C LEU A 51 15.40 13.05 2.31
N GLY A 52 14.38 12.47 1.67
CA GLY A 52 13.48 11.52 2.34
C GLY A 52 14.20 10.27 2.85
N PHE A 53 15.20 9.78 2.11
CA PHE A 53 16.05 8.67 2.53
C PHE A 53 16.95 9.04 3.70
N LEU A 54 17.46 10.27 3.78
CA LEU A 54 18.20 10.73 4.97
C LEU A 54 17.32 10.67 6.23
N VAL A 55 16.03 11.03 6.11
CA VAL A 55 15.08 10.99 7.23
C VAL A 55 14.68 9.55 7.61
N LEU A 56 14.41 8.69 6.62
CA LEU A 56 13.87 7.35 6.86
C LEU A 56 14.95 6.26 6.99
N GLY A 57 16.17 6.52 6.51
CA GLY A 57 17.31 5.60 6.49
C GLY A 57 17.61 4.90 7.81
N PRO A 58 17.50 5.57 8.98
CA PRO A 58 17.65 4.91 10.28
C PRO A 58 16.77 3.65 10.46
N PHE A 59 15.57 3.60 9.87
CA PHE A 59 14.69 2.43 9.98
C PHE A 59 15.22 1.18 9.26
N ILE A 60 16.11 1.34 8.27
CA ILE A 60 16.80 0.19 7.65
C ILE A 60 17.70 -0.48 8.67
N PHE A 61 18.55 0.28 9.36
CA PHE A 61 19.46 -0.25 10.37
C PHE A 61 18.69 -0.90 11.53
N LEU A 62 17.65 -0.24 12.02
CA LEU A 62 16.80 -0.76 13.09
C LEU A 62 16.06 -2.05 12.70
N SER A 63 15.77 -2.23 11.41
CA SER A 63 15.03 -3.40 10.91
C SER A 63 15.92 -4.41 10.17
N TRP A 64 17.23 -4.21 10.16
CA TRP A 64 18.18 -5.02 9.39
C TRP A 64 18.06 -6.53 9.64
N PRO A 65 17.86 -7.00 10.89
CA PRO A 65 17.68 -8.43 11.15
C PRO A 65 16.49 -9.05 10.40
N ARG A 66 15.43 -8.28 10.12
CA ARG A 66 14.27 -8.72 9.33
C ARG A 66 14.51 -8.56 7.83
N ILE A 67 15.19 -7.49 7.43
CA ILE A 67 15.50 -7.17 6.02
C ILE A 67 16.42 -8.23 5.41
N ARG A 68 17.44 -8.69 6.14
CA ARG A 68 18.37 -9.72 5.65
C ARG A 68 17.72 -11.10 5.45
N LEU A 69 16.50 -11.30 5.93
CA LEU A 69 15.72 -12.53 5.80
C LEU A 69 14.67 -12.48 4.69
N LEU A 70 14.60 -11.38 3.94
CA LEU A 70 13.72 -11.25 2.78
C LEU A 70 14.16 -12.24 1.69
N LYS A 71 13.18 -12.92 1.06
CA LYS A 71 13.45 -13.78 -0.09
C LYS A 71 13.55 -12.92 -1.35
N THR A 72 13.89 -13.55 -2.47
CA THR A 72 14.02 -12.88 -3.77
C THR A 72 12.73 -12.19 -4.20
N LYS A 73 11.56 -12.76 -3.89
CA LYS A 73 10.26 -12.20 -4.28
C LYS A 73 9.99 -10.85 -3.60
N GLU A 74 10.38 -10.69 -2.33
CA GLU A 74 10.23 -9.44 -1.59
C GLU A 74 11.24 -8.38 -2.07
N TRP A 75 12.49 -8.78 -2.38
CA TRP A 75 13.46 -7.87 -2.99
C TRP A 75 13.01 -7.38 -4.38
N LEU A 76 12.45 -8.26 -5.21
CA LEU A 76 11.86 -7.88 -6.49
C LEU A 76 10.67 -6.92 -6.29
N ALA A 77 9.85 -7.13 -5.27
CA ALA A 77 8.75 -6.21 -4.94
C ALA A 77 9.28 -4.84 -4.50
N ILE A 78 10.33 -4.78 -3.67
CA ILE A 78 10.99 -3.51 -3.27
C ILE A 78 11.54 -2.79 -4.51
N GLY A 79 12.25 -3.51 -5.39
CA GLY A 79 12.75 -2.97 -6.64
C GLY A 79 11.62 -2.43 -7.53
N TRP A 80 10.51 -3.16 -7.65
CA TRP A 80 9.34 -2.72 -8.42
C TRP A 80 8.74 -1.43 -7.87
N VAL A 81 8.54 -1.37 -6.56
CA VAL A 81 7.95 -0.21 -5.89
C VAL A 81 8.86 1.01 -6.00
N ALA A 82 10.18 0.82 -5.85
CA ALA A 82 11.16 1.88 -5.99
C ALA A 82 11.27 2.39 -7.44
N PHE A 83 11.28 1.48 -8.41
CA PHE A 83 11.36 1.86 -9.83
C PHE A 83 10.05 2.48 -10.33
N PHE A 84 8.93 1.74 -10.28
CA PHE A 84 7.66 2.23 -10.81
C PHE A 84 7.11 3.35 -9.92
N GLY A 85 6.91 3.09 -8.63
CA GLY A 85 6.30 4.10 -7.77
C GLY A 85 7.21 5.24 -7.36
N GLY A 86 8.49 4.96 -7.07
CA GLY A 86 9.43 5.97 -6.60
C GLY A 86 10.02 6.81 -7.74
N ALA A 87 10.64 6.15 -8.72
CA ALA A 87 11.36 6.82 -9.80
C ALA A 87 10.43 7.20 -10.96
N LEU A 88 9.99 6.22 -11.74
CA LEU A 88 9.27 6.43 -13.00
C LEU A 88 7.96 7.22 -12.78
N GLY A 89 7.11 6.78 -11.85
CA GLY A 89 5.83 7.42 -11.57
C GLY A 89 6.00 8.87 -11.11
N THR A 90 6.92 9.13 -10.19
CA THR A 90 7.16 10.48 -9.67
C THR A 90 7.80 11.40 -10.73
N ILE A 91 8.73 10.90 -11.55
CA ILE A 91 9.30 11.67 -12.67
C ILE A 91 8.20 12.01 -13.69
N MET A 92 7.40 11.02 -14.09
CA MET A 92 6.37 11.22 -15.11
C MET A 92 5.28 12.19 -14.62
N ILE A 93 4.79 12.06 -13.38
CA ILE A 93 3.80 13.01 -12.88
C ILE A 93 4.38 14.42 -12.71
N THR A 94 5.67 14.54 -12.32
CA THR A 94 6.35 15.83 -12.24
C THR A 94 6.47 16.48 -13.62
N LYS A 95 6.86 15.72 -14.65
CA LYS A 95 6.88 16.18 -16.04
C LYS A 95 5.50 16.58 -16.54
N ALA A 96 4.46 15.81 -16.21
CA ALA A 96 3.09 16.13 -16.59
C ALA A 96 2.62 17.46 -15.96
N PHE A 97 2.93 17.70 -14.68
CA PHE A 97 2.62 18.98 -14.04
C PHE A 97 3.45 20.13 -14.62
N PHE A 98 4.72 19.92 -14.97
CA PHE A 98 5.53 20.97 -15.60
C PHE A 98 5.02 21.33 -17.00
N ALA A 99 4.63 20.33 -17.80
CA ALA A 99 3.96 20.56 -19.08
C ALA A 99 2.64 21.32 -18.90
N ALA A 100 1.91 21.08 -17.80
CA ALA A 100 0.71 21.83 -17.49
C ALA A 100 0.98 23.30 -17.13
N VAL A 101 2.06 23.58 -16.39
CA VAL A 101 2.54 24.96 -16.14
C VAL A 101 2.97 25.63 -17.45
N GLY A 102 3.62 24.88 -18.34
CA GLY A 102 4.05 25.36 -19.66
C GLY A 102 2.92 25.61 -20.65
N GLY A 103 1.67 25.31 -20.29
CA GLY A 103 0.50 25.51 -21.14
C GLY A 103 0.29 24.44 -22.21
N GLU A 104 1.08 23.37 -22.21
CA GLU A 104 0.95 22.27 -23.17
C GLU A 104 -0.34 21.45 -22.93
N VAL A 105 -0.77 21.36 -21.66
CA VAL A 105 -1.97 20.65 -21.24
C VAL A 105 -2.58 21.34 -20.02
N THR A 106 -3.85 21.11 -19.71
CA THR A 106 -4.41 21.60 -18.45
C THR A 106 -4.01 20.74 -17.26
N PHE A 107 -3.88 21.33 -16.08
CA PHE A 107 -3.73 20.58 -14.81
C PHE A 107 -4.86 19.58 -14.60
N ALA A 108 -6.07 19.96 -15.00
CA ALA A 108 -7.24 19.11 -14.91
C ALA A 108 -7.05 17.81 -15.72
N THR A 109 -6.54 17.88 -16.95
CA THR A 109 -6.26 16.71 -17.79
C THR A 109 -5.20 15.80 -17.16
N VAL A 110 -4.12 16.35 -16.60
CA VAL A 110 -3.08 15.56 -15.90
C VAL A 110 -3.69 14.79 -14.73
N VAL A 111 -4.48 15.48 -13.91
CA VAL A 111 -5.19 14.89 -12.77
C VAL A 111 -6.17 13.80 -13.23
N LEU A 112 -6.94 14.04 -14.30
CA LEU A 112 -7.91 13.10 -14.86
C LEU A 112 -7.25 11.76 -15.19
N LEU A 113 -6.20 11.83 -16.02
CA LEU A 113 -5.52 10.65 -16.53
C LEU A 113 -4.82 9.89 -15.40
N GLN A 114 -4.33 10.60 -14.39
CA GLN A 114 -3.79 10.00 -13.17
C GLN A 114 -4.85 9.20 -12.39
N LYS A 115 -6.14 9.57 -12.44
CA LYS A 115 -7.23 8.82 -11.77
C LYS A 115 -7.58 7.49 -12.42
N LEU A 116 -6.92 7.09 -13.50
CA LEU A 116 -6.98 5.71 -14.01
C LEU A 116 -6.25 4.70 -13.10
N GLN A 117 -5.49 5.17 -12.12
CA GLN A 117 -4.73 4.34 -11.18
C GLN A 117 -5.53 3.17 -10.57
N PRO A 118 -6.76 3.35 -10.07
CA PRO A 118 -7.50 2.24 -9.46
C PRO A 118 -7.80 1.10 -10.45
N VAL A 119 -7.95 1.38 -11.74
CA VAL A 119 -8.18 0.35 -12.76
C VAL A 119 -6.98 -0.59 -12.83
N PHE A 120 -5.77 -0.04 -12.94
CA PHE A 120 -4.53 -0.83 -12.94
C PHE A 120 -4.33 -1.59 -11.63
N ALA A 121 -4.61 -0.94 -10.50
CA ALA A 121 -4.44 -1.54 -9.19
C ALA A 121 -5.41 -2.70 -8.92
N LEU A 122 -6.68 -2.57 -9.30
CA LEU A 122 -7.68 -3.63 -9.11
C LEU A 122 -7.32 -4.88 -9.92
N VAL A 123 -6.92 -4.71 -11.19
CA VAL A 123 -6.49 -5.82 -12.05
C VAL A 123 -5.24 -6.47 -11.47
N MET A 124 -4.23 -5.66 -11.12
CA MET A 124 -2.97 -6.19 -10.61
C MET A 124 -3.12 -6.81 -9.22
N ALA A 125 -3.95 -6.27 -8.33
CA ALA A 125 -4.24 -6.85 -7.02
C ALA A 125 -4.86 -8.25 -7.15
N ARG A 126 -5.73 -8.45 -8.14
CA ARG A 126 -6.31 -9.77 -8.43
C ARG A 126 -5.27 -10.77 -8.95
N LEU A 127 -4.35 -10.34 -9.81
CA LEU A 127 -3.33 -11.20 -10.43
C LEU A 127 -2.15 -11.50 -9.51
N VAL A 128 -1.71 -10.49 -8.76
CA VAL A 128 -0.48 -10.53 -7.96
C VAL A 128 -0.79 -11.01 -6.55
N LEU A 129 -1.77 -10.42 -5.87
CA LEU A 129 -2.10 -10.73 -4.47
C LEU A 129 -3.24 -11.74 -4.34
N GLY A 130 -3.95 -12.04 -5.43
CA GLY A 130 -5.12 -12.90 -5.39
C GLY A 130 -6.33 -12.27 -4.69
N GLU A 131 -6.40 -10.94 -4.57
CA GLU A 131 -7.50 -10.26 -3.88
C GLU A 131 -8.86 -10.61 -4.52
N ARG A 132 -9.80 -11.07 -3.70
CA ARG A 132 -11.18 -11.36 -4.11
C ARG A 132 -12.13 -10.53 -3.25
N LEU A 133 -12.62 -9.44 -3.81
CA LEU A 133 -13.47 -8.48 -3.10
C LEU A 133 -14.95 -8.82 -3.29
N ARG A 134 -15.78 -8.28 -2.39
CA ARG A 134 -17.23 -8.45 -2.48
C ARG A 134 -17.78 -7.76 -3.73
N ARG A 135 -18.86 -8.29 -4.32
CA ARG A 135 -19.53 -7.64 -5.47
C ARG A 135 -19.93 -6.19 -5.19
N SER A 136 -20.34 -5.89 -3.96
CA SER A 136 -20.66 -4.53 -3.52
C SER A 136 -19.47 -3.57 -3.59
N PHE A 137 -18.24 -4.05 -3.41
CA PHE A 137 -17.04 -3.22 -3.49
C PHE A 137 -16.93 -2.55 -4.86
N TYR A 138 -17.12 -3.32 -5.94
CA TYR A 138 -16.99 -2.80 -7.31
C TYR A 138 -18.02 -1.72 -7.62
N ALA A 139 -19.25 -1.83 -7.09
CA ALA A 139 -20.27 -0.79 -7.23
C ALA A 139 -19.86 0.52 -6.52
N TRP A 140 -19.35 0.43 -5.29
CA TRP A 140 -18.86 1.61 -4.56
C TRP A 140 -17.58 2.19 -5.17
N ALA A 141 -16.68 1.34 -5.69
CA ALA A 141 -15.49 1.77 -6.40
C ALA A 141 -15.84 2.53 -7.68
N LEU A 142 -16.81 2.04 -8.46
CA LEU A 142 -17.31 2.73 -9.66
C LEU A 142 -17.94 4.09 -9.30
N LEU A 143 -18.76 4.12 -8.25
CA LEU A 143 -19.31 5.38 -7.73
C LEU A 143 -18.20 6.35 -7.30
N ALA A 144 -17.18 5.87 -6.59
CA ALA A 144 -16.06 6.69 -6.13
C ALA A 144 -15.26 7.28 -7.31
N VAL A 145 -14.95 6.48 -8.33
CA VAL A 145 -14.25 6.96 -9.52
C VAL A 145 -15.09 8.01 -10.27
N GLY A 146 -16.39 7.74 -10.48
CA GLY A 146 -17.30 8.70 -11.12
C GLY A 146 -17.49 9.99 -10.31
N ALA A 147 -17.59 9.89 -8.99
CA ALA A 147 -17.71 11.03 -8.10
C ALA A 147 -16.42 11.86 -8.05
N ALA A 148 -15.25 11.21 -7.93
CA ALA A 148 -13.94 11.87 -7.98
C ALA A 148 -13.75 12.62 -9.30
N TYR A 149 -14.25 12.05 -10.39
CA TYR A 149 -14.31 12.69 -11.69
C TYR A 149 -15.17 13.98 -11.66
N PHE A 150 -16.45 13.90 -11.29
CA PHE A 150 -17.31 15.10 -11.25
C PHE A 150 -16.83 16.16 -10.26
N LEU A 151 -16.13 15.75 -9.21
CA LEU A 151 -15.54 16.66 -8.24
C LEU A 151 -14.40 17.48 -8.87
N ALA A 152 -13.54 16.84 -9.66
CA ALA A 152 -12.43 17.50 -10.36
C ALA A 152 -12.88 18.32 -11.58
N PHE A 153 -13.91 17.90 -12.31
CA PHE A 153 -14.30 18.48 -13.62
C PHE A 153 -15.66 19.18 -13.66
N GLY A 154 -16.39 19.24 -12.54
CA GLY A 154 -17.79 19.69 -12.53
C GLY A 154 -18.03 21.13 -13.01
N LYS A 155 -17.02 22.01 -13.00
CA LYS A 155 -17.12 23.40 -13.51
C LYS A 155 -16.84 23.54 -15.00
N THR A 156 -15.84 22.82 -15.50
CA THR A 156 -15.32 22.98 -16.86
C THR A 156 -15.91 21.98 -17.85
N GLY A 157 -16.53 20.89 -17.34
CA GLY A 157 -16.93 19.75 -18.15
C GLY A 157 -15.74 18.96 -18.68
N LEU A 158 -16.01 17.80 -19.28
CA LEU A 158 -14.97 17.05 -20.00
C LEU A 158 -14.90 17.52 -21.44
N LYS A 159 -13.70 17.85 -21.87
CA LYS A 159 -13.39 17.97 -23.29
C LYS A 159 -12.53 16.77 -23.71
N LEU A 160 -13.12 15.57 -23.69
CA LEU A 160 -12.44 14.34 -24.11
C LEU A 160 -11.83 14.47 -25.51
N ALA A 161 -12.52 15.18 -26.40
CA ALA A 161 -12.07 15.43 -27.76
C ALA A 161 -10.79 16.28 -27.85
N GLU A 162 -10.46 17.04 -26.80
CA GLU A 162 -9.22 17.83 -26.72
C GLU A 162 -8.07 17.03 -26.08
N ILE A 163 -8.32 15.81 -25.56
CA ILE A 163 -7.27 14.96 -25.00
C ILE A 163 -6.51 14.28 -26.13
N ASN A 164 -5.37 14.86 -26.49
CA ASN A 164 -4.45 14.22 -27.42
C ASN A 164 -3.54 13.23 -26.68
N LEU A 165 -3.82 11.93 -26.80
CA LEU A 165 -2.99 10.87 -26.21
C LEU A 165 -1.59 10.76 -26.82
N GLY A 166 -1.38 11.31 -28.02
CA GLY A 166 -0.06 11.45 -28.64
C GLY A 166 0.78 12.58 -28.02
N HIS A 167 0.19 13.40 -27.15
CA HIS A 167 0.90 14.44 -26.42
C HIS A 167 1.70 13.86 -25.26
N SER A 168 2.95 14.31 -25.10
CA SER A 168 3.91 13.81 -24.09
C SER A 168 3.33 13.84 -22.66
N ALA A 169 2.67 14.93 -22.28
CA ALA A 169 2.07 15.10 -20.96
C ALA A 169 0.94 14.11 -20.62
N ALA A 170 0.07 13.78 -21.59
CA ALA A 170 -1.00 12.80 -21.39
C ALA A 170 -0.42 11.38 -21.20
N PHE A 171 0.59 11.05 -22.02
CA PHE A 171 1.35 9.81 -21.88
C PHE A 171 2.02 9.72 -20.50
N TYR A 172 2.67 10.79 -20.03
CA TYR A 172 3.29 10.84 -18.70
C TYR A 172 2.27 10.57 -17.58
N ALA A 173 1.08 11.18 -17.64
CA ALA A 173 0.05 10.99 -16.63
C ALA A 173 -0.49 9.55 -16.58
N ILE A 174 -0.67 8.90 -17.74
CA ILE A 174 -1.11 7.50 -17.82
C ILE A 174 -0.02 6.54 -17.31
N VAL A 175 1.25 6.78 -17.69
CA VAL A 175 2.38 6.00 -17.18
C VAL A 175 2.47 6.15 -15.66
N ALA A 176 2.30 7.37 -15.12
CA ALA A 176 2.25 7.60 -13.68
C ALA A 176 1.08 6.85 -13.01
N ALA A 177 -0.11 6.83 -13.62
CA ALA A 177 -1.27 6.08 -13.12
C ALA A 177 -0.98 4.57 -12.99
N PHE A 178 -0.40 3.96 -14.04
CA PHE A 178 0.02 2.56 -14.00
C PHE A 178 1.11 2.33 -12.95
N ALA A 179 2.11 3.20 -12.93
CA ALA A 179 3.26 3.10 -12.05
C ALA A 179 2.85 3.15 -10.56
N PHE A 180 2.01 4.11 -10.17
CA PHE A 180 1.50 4.20 -8.80
C PHE A 180 0.54 3.05 -8.47
N GLY A 181 -0.37 2.69 -9.39
CA GLY A 181 -1.34 1.62 -9.15
C GLY A 181 -0.66 0.26 -8.96
N SER A 182 0.36 -0.04 -9.76
CA SER A 182 1.18 -1.24 -9.59
C SER A 182 2.02 -1.19 -8.31
N SER A 183 2.60 -0.02 -7.99
CA SER A 183 3.38 0.18 -6.77
C SER A 183 2.55 0.00 -5.50
N THR A 184 1.26 0.34 -5.48
CA THR A 184 0.36 0.03 -4.36
C THR A 184 0.25 -1.48 -4.13
N VAL A 185 0.11 -2.26 -5.20
CA VAL A 185 -0.05 -3.72 -5.12
C VAL A 185 1.22 -4.41 -4.64
N PHE A 186 2.38 -4.08 -5.23
CA PHE A 186 3.66 -4.61 -4.74
C PHE A 186 4.03 -4.04 -3.37
N GLY A 187 3.65 -2.80 -3.08
CA GLY A 187 3.77 -2.18 -1.77
C GLY A 187 3.02 -2.98 -0.70
N LYS A 188 1.81 -3.44 -1.02
CA LYS A 188 0.99 -4.28 -0.15
C LYS A 188 1.69 -5.61 0.14
N ARG A 189 2.24 -6.27 -0.89
CA ARG A 189 3.07 -7.47 -0.73
C ARG A 189 4.22 -7.26 0.25
N ILE A 190 4.94 -6.14 0.16
CA ILE A 190 6.08 -5.88 1.06
C ILE A 190 5.60 -5.69 2.50
N VAL A 191 4.58 -4.85 2.75
CA VAL A 191 4.13 -4.56 4.13
C VAL A 191 3.42 -5.74 4.82
N ASN A 192 3.03 -6.77 4.07
CA ASN A 192 2.54 -8.03 4.63
C ASN A 192 3.66 -8.79 5.38
N HIS A 193 4.92 -8.64 4.93
CA HIS A 193 6.09 -9.41 5.40
C HIS A 193 7.17 -8.56 6.06
N LEU A 194 7.14 -7.24 5.88
CA LEU A 194 8.07 -6.28 6.44
C LEU A 194 7.32 -5.14 7.15
N ASP A 195 7.94 -4.53 8.17
CA ASP A 195 7.32 -3.38 8.81
C ASP A 195 7.22 -2.18 7.85
N PHE A 196 6.17 -1.37 8.02
CA PHE A 196 5.86 -0.25 7.12
C PHE A 196 6.98 0.81 7.13
N LYS A 197 7.68 0.98 8.26
CA LYS A 197 8.81 1.91 8.41
C LYS A 197 9.99 1.52 7.52
N ALA A 198 10.39 0.25 7.62
CA ALA A 198 11.47 -0.31 6.80
C ALA A 198 11.09 -0.35 5.32
N THR A 199 9.81 -0.63 5.02
CA THR A 199 9.28 -0.59 3.65
C THR A 199 9.43 0.80 3.03
N ALA A 200 9.02 1.85 3.76
CA ALA A 200 9.18 3.23 3.33
C ALA A 200 10.67 3.59 3.15
N ALA A 201 11.51 3.25 4.13
CA ALA A 201 12.94 3.54 4.08
C ALA A 201 13.67 2.87 2.91
N LEU A 202 13.40 1.58 2.67
CA LEU A 202 13.97 0.83 1.53
C LEU A 202 13.49 1.39 0.20
N ARG A 203 12.20 1.74 0.07
CA ARG A 203 11.68 2.40 -1.14
C ARG A 203 12.44 3.67 -1.42
N PHE A 204 12.56 4.58 -0.44
CA PHE A 204 13.27 5.86 -0.62
C PHE A 204 14.76 5.64 -0.93
N GLY A 205 15.44 4.73 -0.24
CA GLY A 205 16.84 4.42 -0.48
C GLY A 205 17.08 3.90 -1.90
N VAL A 206 16.39 2.82 -2.28
CA VAL A 206 16.54 2.22 -3.62
C VAL A 206 16.14 3.23 -4.71
N THR A 207 15.06 3.99 -4.52
CA THR A 207 14.65 5.04 -5.46
C THR A 207 15.73 6.10 -5.62
N SER A 208 16.34 6.57 -4.52
CA SER A 208 17.39 7.58 -4.56
C SER A 208 18.57 7.13 -5.41
N PHE A 209 19.00 5.87 -5.28
CA PHE A 209 20.07 5.30 -6.11
C PHE A 209 19.66 5.20 -7.58
N LEU A 210 18.44 4.74 -7.88
CA LEU A 210 17.94 4.63 -9.25
C LEU A 210 17.86 6.01 -9.94
N VAL A 211 17.29 7.00 -9.25
CA VAL A 211 17.13 8.35 -9.81
C VAL A 211 18.46 9.09 -9.85
N LEU A 212 19.40 8.84 -8.94
CA LEU A 212 20.77 9.35 -9.04
C LEU A 212 21.46 8.86 -10.31
N ALA A 213 21.41 7.54 -10.57
CA ALA A 213 21.98 6.96 -11.78
C ALA A 213 21.35 7.56 -13.05
N TYR A 214 20.03 7.72 -13.06
CA TYR A 214 19.32 8.36 -14.17
C TYR A 214 19.66 9.85 -14.32
N SER A 215 19.84 10.57 -13.21
CA SER A 215 20.19 12.00 -13.22
C SER A 215 21.63 12.23 -13.67
N LEU A 216 22.55 11.31 -13.36
CA LEU A 216 23.91 11.28 -13.89
C LEU A 216 23.90 11.02 -15.39
N ALA A 217 23.14 10.02 -15.85
CA ALA A 217 23.04 9.66 -17.27
C ALA A 217 22.44 10.77 -18.14
N THR A 218 21.47 11.52 -17.61
CA THR A 218 20.82 12.64 -18.32
C THR A 218 21.53 13.98 -18.13
N GLY A 219 22.53 14.04 -17.24
CA GLY A 219 23.22 15.29 -16.88
C GLY A 219 22.40 16.25 -16.01
N SER A 220 21.15 15.90 -15.64
CA SER A 220 20.27 16.77 -14.85
C SER A 220 20.80 17.06 -13.44
N ILE A 221 21.64 16.17 -12.90
CA ILE A 221 22.28 16.37 -11.60
C ILE A 221 23.20 17.59 -11.57
N PHE A 222 23.78 17.97 -12.71
CA PHE A 222 24.70 19.12 -12.79
C PHE A 222 23.98 20.47 -12.68
N SER A 223 22.64 20.49 -12.80
CA SER A 223 21.81 21.65 -12.48
C SER A 223 21.57 21.85 -10.98
N ILE A 224 22.18 21.06 -10.09
CA ILE A 224 22.04 21.24 -8.64
C ILE A 224 22.47 22.63 -8.16
N THR A 225 23.41 23.26 -8.86
CA THR A 225 23.89 24.62 -8.56
C THR A 225 22.83 25.70 -8.83
N SER A 226 21.83 25.42 -9.67
CA SER A 226 20.69 26.32 -9.90
C SER A 226 19.56 26.17 -8.87
N VAL A 227 19.71 25.26 -7.90
CA VAL A 227 18.71 25.06 -6.83
C VAL A 227 18.88 26.16 -5.78
N GLY A 228 18.18 27.27 -5.99
CA GLY A 228 18.10 28.38 -5.04
C GLY A 228 17.50 28.01 -3.68
N ARG A 229 17.74 28.87 -2.67
CA ARG A 229 17.31 28.67 -1.27
C ARG A 229 15.82 28.35 -1.11
N ILE A 230 14.96 28.99 -1.90
CA ILE A 230 13.51 28.77 -1.84
C ILE A 230 13.11 27.33 -2.22
N TYR A 231 13.82 26.72 -3.17
CA TYR A 231 13.55 25.34 -3.60
C TYR A 231 13.98 24.33 -2.54
N TRP A 232 15.06 24.59 -1.81
CA TRP A 232 15.44 23.78 -0.64
C TRP A 232 14.39 23.85 0.48
N GLN A 233 13.76 25.01 0.69
CA GLN A 233 12.65 25.15 1.64
C GLN A 233 11.42 24.36 1.18
N TYR A 234 11.08 24.41 -0.11
CA TYR A 234 10.00 23.61 -0.68
C TYR A 234 10.30 22.10 -0.63
N LEU A 235 11.54 21.68 -0.88
CA LEU A 235 11.95 20.28 -0.75
C LEU A 235 11.84 19.81 0.70
N ALA A 236 12.29 20.62 1.67
CA ALA A 236 12.13 20.31 3.09
C ALA A 236 10.64 20.19 3.46
N LEU A 237 9.80 21.11 2.98
CA LEU A 237 8.35 21.04 3.18
C LEU A 237 7.77 19.75 2.60
N ILE A 238 8.13 19.37 1.36
CA ILE A 238 7.71 18.12 0.73
C ILE A 238 8.13 16.93 1.60
N VAL A 239 9.41 16.81 1.96
CA VAL A 239 9.93 15.67 2.74
C VAL A 239 9.15 15.46 4.04
N PHE A 240 8.85 16.53 4.77
CA PHE A 240 8.12 16.48 6.04
C PHE A 240 6.59 16.55 5.90
N THR A 241 6.05 16.58 4.69
CA THR A 241 4.60 16.53 4.44
C THR A 241 4.24 15.44 3.44
N SER A 242 4.28 15.75 2.14
CA SER A 242 3.82 14.92 1.02
C SER A 242 4.81 13.84 0.56
N GLY A 243 6.08 13.94 0.92
CA GLY A 243 7.14 13.01 0.56
C GLY A 243 7.27 11.88 1.57
N ALA A 244 8.31 11.93 2.41
CA ALA A 244 8.64 10.87 3.35
C ALA A 244 7.55 10.64 4.41
N LEU A 245 6.99 11.72 4.98
CA LEU A 245 5.93 11.62 5.99
C LEU A 245 4.65 10.98 5.42
N ALA A 246 4.14 11.47 4.29
CA ALA A 246 2.95 10.89 3.66
C ALA A 246 3.17 9.42 3.28
N MET A 247 4.33 9.05 2.73
CA MET A 247 4.63 7.65 2.42
C MET A 247 4.72 6.76 3.66
N PHE A 248 5.24 7.28 4.78
CA PHE A 248 5.26 6.56 6.06
C PHE A 248 3.84 6.28 6.56
N ILE A 249 2.97 7.29 6.53
CA ILE A 249 1.54 7.17 6.88
C ILE A 249 0.82 6.23 5.90
N TYR A 250 1.13 6.34 4.61
CA TYR A 250 0.54 5.51 3.57
C TYR A 250 0.85 4.04 3.78
N TYR A 251 2.11 3.66 4.00
CA TYR A 251 2.46 2.26 4.25
C TYR A 251 1.90 1.75 5.59
N TYR A 252 1.79 2.63 6.60
CA TYR A 252 1.06 2.30 7.81
C TYR A 252 -0.41 1.94 7.50
N GLY A 253 -1.06 2.71 6.63
CA GLY A 253 -2.42 2.44 6.15
C GLY A 253 -2.51 1.14 5.35
N LEU A 254 -1.64 0.98 4.36
CA LEU A 254 -1.64 -0.11 3.38
C LEU A 254 -1.42 -1.47 4.04
N LYS A 255 -0.70 -1.53 5.17
CA LYS A 255 -0.56 -2.76 5.97
C LYS A 255 -1.92 -3.31 6.44
N ARG A 256 -2.90 -2.42 6.66
CA ARG A 256 -4.20 -2.73 7.29
C ARG A 256 -5.34 -2.88 6.30
N VAL A 257 -5.27 -2.22 5.15
CA VAL A 257 -6.29 -2.32 4.09
C VAL A 257 -5.80 -3.19 2.92
N THR A 258 -6.71 -3.58 2.03
CA THR A 258 -6.34 -4.21 0.75
C THR A 258 -5.73 -3.18 -0.20
N ALA A 259 -4.92 -3.64 -1.16
CA ALA A 259 -4.35 -2.77 -2.19
C ALA A 259 -5.46 -2.10 -3.01
N SER A 260 -6.49 -2.86 -3.36
CA SER A 260 -7.64 -2.33 -4.09
C SER A 260 -8.38 -1.24 -3.31
N ALA A 261 -8.67 -1.45 -2.03
CA ALA A 261 -9.33 -0.44 -1.20
C ALA A 261 -8.45 0.80 -1.02
N ALA A 262 -7.14 0.64 -0.81
CA ALA A 262 -6.20 1.75 -0.71
C ALA A 262 -6.29 2.67 -1.94
N THR A 263 -6.24 2.13 -3.16
CA THR A 263 -6.31 2.97 -4.38
C THR A 263 -7.62 3.72 -4.56
N ILE A 264 -8.74 3.17 -4.07
CA ILE A 264 -10.00 3.91 -4.06
C ILE A 264 -9.98 5.01 -2.99
N LEU A 265 -9.46 4.71 -1.79
CA LEU A 265 -9.33 5.70 -0.71
C LEU A 265 -8.34 6.83 -1.06
N GLU A 266 -7.36 6.58 -1.93
CA GLU A 266 -6.49 7.61 -2.51
C GLU A 266 -7.26 8.63 -3.36
N LEU A 267 -8.48 8.31 -3.81
CA LEU A 267 -9.40 9.30 -4.40
C LEU A 267 -9.89 10.34 -3.38
N PHE A 268 -9.44 10.29 -2.12
CA PHE A 268 -9.55 11.43 -1.21
C PHE A 268 -8.67 12.61 -1.66
N TRP A 269 -7.69 12.38 -2.54
CA TRP A 269 -6.87 13.43 -3.15
C TRP A 269 -7.71 14.49 -3.88
N PRO A 270 -8.59 14.18 -4.86
CA PRO A 270 -9.40 15.20 -5.52
C PRO A 270 -10.38 15.89 -4.57
N PHE A 271 -10.88 15.18 -3.55
CA PHE A 271 -11.71 15.79 -2.50
C PHE A 271 -10.94 16.84 -1.71
N SER A 272 -9.75 16.49 -1.23
CA SER A 272 -8.90 17.41 -0.47
C SER A 272 -8.38 18.56 -1.34
N ALA A 273 -8.03 18.33 -2.60
CA ALA A 273 -7.62 19.38 -3.53
C ALA A 273 -8.72 20.45 -3.70
N VAL A 274 -9.96 20.02 -3.94
CA VAL A 274 -11.11 20.92 -4.11
C VAL A 274 -11.48 21.63 -2.80
N ALA A 275 -11.36 20.95 -1.66
CA ALA A 275 -11.56 21.57 -0.36
C ALA A 275 -10.48 22.63 -0.06
N LEU A 276 -9.21 22.33 -0.32
CA LEU A 276 -8.10 23.28 -0.17
C LEU A 276 -8.27 24.48 -1.09
N ASP A 277 -8.68 24.28 -2.35
CA ASP A 277 -8.96 25.36 -3.30
C ASP A 277 -10.10 26.28 -2.80
N TYR A 278 -11.14 25.72 -2.19
CA TYR A 278 -12.20 26.52 -1.55
C TYR A 278 -11.66 27.35 -0.38
N PHE A 279 -10.85 26.77 0.52
CA PHE A 279 -10.37 27.47 1.71
C PHE A 279 -9.22 28.46 1.43
N ILE A 280 -8.35 28.15 0.47
CA ILE A 280 -7.15 28.93 0.16
C ILE A 280 -7.45 29.99 -0.91
N ASN A 281 -8.17 29.63 -1.97
CA ASN A 281 -8.44 30.49 -3.11
C ASN A 281 -9.87 31.05 -3.13
N HIS A 282 -10.70 30.73 -2.13
CA HIS A 282 -12.10 31.17 -2.03
C HIS A 282 -12.99 30.75 -3.22
N ASN A 283 -12.62 29.68 -3.92
CA ASN A 283 -13.35 29.18 -5.08
C ASN A 283 -14.64 28.46 -4.68
N VAL A 284 -15.80 29.02 -5.03
CA VAL A 284 -17.11 28.45 -4.71
C VAL A 284 -17.36 27.14 -5.46
N LEU A 285 -17.82 26.10 -4.76
CA LEU A 285 -18.13 24.81 -5.35
C LEU A 285 -19.48 24.84 -6.08
N SER A 286 -19.53 24.21 -7.26
CA SER A 286 -20.81 24.03 -7.97
C SER A 286 -21.70 23.01 -7.25
N PRO A 287 -23.03 23.04 -7.47
CA PRO A 287 -23.94 22.01 -6.94
C PRO A 287 -23.54 20.58 -7.34
N VAL A 288 -23.01 20.41 -8.55
CA VAL A 288 -22.51 19.12 -9.05
C VAL A 288 -21.29 18.66 -8.23
N GLN A 289 -20.35 19.56 -7.93
CA GLN A 289 -19.19 19.24 -7.10
C GLN A 289 -19.59 18.90 -5.65
N LEU A 290 -20.58 19.59 -5.08
CA LEU A 290 -21.10 19.26 -3.75
C LEU A 290 -21.76 17.87 -3.72
N ALA A 291 -22.59 17.56 -4.72
CA ALA A 291 -23.20 16.24 -4.86
C ALA A 291 -22.14 15.14 -5.05
N ALA A 292 -21.14 15.40 -5.89
CA ALA A 292 -20.02 14.49 -6.12
C ALA A 292 -19.18 14.26 -4.85
N ALA A 293 -18.90 15.31 -4.08
CA ALA A 293 -18.23 15.20 -2.78
C ALA A 293 -19.02 14.31 -1.81
N GLY A 294 -20.34 14.51 -1.70
CA GLY A 294 -21.21 13.66 -0.89
C GLY A 294 -21.22 12.19 -1.33
N ALA A 295 -21.34 11.94 -2.63
CA ALA A 295 -21.29 10.60 -3.20
C ALA A 295 -19.94 9.90 -2.95
N LEU A 296 -18.84 10.64 -3.06
CA LEU A 296 -17.49 10.13 -2.82
C LEU A 296 -17.28 9.75 -1.35
N LEU A 297 -17.69 10.61 -0.41
CA LEU A 297 -17.63 10.32 1.03
C LEU A 297 -18.52 9.12 1.40
N LEU A 298 -19.70 9.00 0.80
CA LEU A 298 -20.56 7.83 0.99
C LEU A 298 -19.88 6.55 0.48
N ALA A 299 -19.25 6.59 -0.69
CA ALA A 299 -18.51 5.45 -1.23
C ALA A 299 -17.36 5.04 -0.30
N PHE A 300 -16.58 5.99 0.22
CA PHE A 300 -15.54 5.70 1.22
C PHE A 300 -16.10 5.07 2.48
N LEU A 301 -17.16 5.64 3.06
CA LEU A 301 -17.81 5.09 4.24
C LEU A 301 -18.27 3.64 4.00
N LYS A 302 -18.88 3.38 2.84
CA LYS A 302 -19.36 2.04 2.49
C LYS A 302 -18.22 1.06 2.26
N ILE A 303 -17.11 1.47 1.64
CA ILE A 303 -15.92 0.63 1.50
C ILE A 303 -15.31 0.33 2.89
N VAL A 304 -15.21 1.32 3.77
CA VAL A 304 -14.64 1.13 5.12
C VAL A 304 -15.52 0.25 6.01
N VAL A 305 -16.85 0.34 5.88
CA VAL A 305 -17.80 -0.41 6.71
C VAL A 305 -18.09 -1.80 6.15
N ALA A 306 -18.27 -1.92 4.83
CA ALA A 306 -18.72 -3.14 4.18
C ALA A 306 -17.57 -4.07 3.78
N GLU A 307 -16.40 -3.51 3.48
CA GLU A 307 -15.21 -4.28 3.18
C GLU A 307 -14.44 -4.56 4.47
N LYS A 308 -14.02 -5.81 4.62
CA LYS A 308 -13.07 -6.25 5.63
C LYS A 308 -11.92 -6.91 4.89
N ALA A 309 -10.80 -7.11 5.56
CA ALA A 309 -9.73 -7.92 4.98
C ALA A 309 -10.32 -9.25 4.46
N PRO A 310 -10.09 -9.60 3.19
CA PRO A 310 -10.64 -10.82 2.62
C PRO A 310 -10.06 -12.00 3.38
N LYS A 311 -10.93 -12.91 3.80
CA LYS A 311 -10.50 -14.18 4.39
C LYS A 311 -9.73 -14.97 3.35
N PHE A 312 -8.58 -15.52 3.72
CA PHE A 312 -7.83 -16.36 2.82
C PHE A 312 -8.34 -17.80 2.81
N GLU A 313 -8.15 -18.46 1.68
CA GLU A 313 -8.29 -19.90 1.51
C GLU A 313 -7.19 -20.36 0.56
N PHE A 314 -6.39 -21.34 0.99
CA PHE A 314 -5.30 -21.87 0.18
C PHE A 314 -5.06 -23.36 0.47
N SER A 315 -4.32 -24.01 -0.42
CA SER A 315 -3.86 -25.38 -0.24
C SER A 315 -2.35 -25.37 -0.09
N SER A 316 -1.82 -26.03 0.93
CA SER A 316 -0.37 -26.13 1.15
C SER A 316 0.03 -27.57 1.42
N LYS A 317 1.22 -27.95 0.91
CA LYS A 317 1.81 -29.26 1.17
C LYS A 317 2.46 -29.26 2.55
N VAL A 318 2.33 -30.37 3.27
CA VAL A 318 3.12 -30.62 4.48
C VAL A 318 4.61 -30.58 4.13
N SER A 319 5.38 -29.87 4.96
CA SER A 319 6.83 -29.75 4.82
C SER A 319 7.54 -30.35 6.04
N GLY A 320 8.74 -30.86 5.82
CA GLY A 320 9.60 -31.32 6.91
C GLY A 320 9.97 -30.16 7.83
N GLY A 321 9.92 -30.38 9.15
CA GLY A 321 10.31 -29.37 10.13
C GLY A 321 10.92 -29.97 11.39
N ILE A 322 11.55 -29.12 12.19
CA ILE A 322 12.36 -29.51 13.36
C ILE A 322 11.49 -30.06 14.53
N GLY A 323 10.16 -30.00 14.41
CA GLY A 323 9.23 -30.55 15.41
C GLY A 323 9.28 -29.86 16.78
N ARG A 324 9.74 -28.60 16.84
CA ARG A 324 9.96 -27.85 18.10
C ARG A 324 8.68 -27.66 18.93
N GLY A 325 7.53 -27.44 18.28
CA GLY A 325 6.25 -27.35 18.96
C GLY A 325 5.97 -28.56 19.87
N ARG A 326 6.42 -29.75 19.46
CA ARG A 326 6.32 -30.98 20.26
C ARG A 326 7.08 -30.87 21.59
N ARG A 327 8.23 -30.20 21.63
CA ARG A 327 9.02 -29.96 22.86
C ARG A 327 8.38 -28.94 23.80
N LEU A 328 7.53 -28.06 23.27
CA LEU A 328 6.82 -27.03 24.04
C LEU A 328 5.41 -27.47 24.49
N GLY A 329 4.97 -28.67 24.09
CA GLY A 329 3.63 -29.20 24.38
C GLY A 329 2.56 -28.86 23.33
N PHE A 330 2.96 -28.24 22.21
CA PHE A 330 2.06 -27.79 21.14
C PHE A 330 2.53 -28.34 19.79
N PRO A 331 2.28 -29.62 19.46
CA PRO A 331 2.71 -30.19 18.19
C PRO A 331 2.10 -29.43 17.01
N THR A 332 2.95 -28.93 16.11
CA THR A 332 2.55 -28.21 14.90
C THR A 332 2.93 -28.98 13.64
N ILE A 333 2.09 -28.87 12.62
CA ILE A 333 2.33 -29.35 11.26
C ILE A 333 3.00 -28.21 10.50
N ASN A 334 4.18 -28.44 9.93
CA ASN A 334 4.84 -27.44 9.10
C ASN A 334 4.29 -27.54 7.68
N LEU A 335 4.08 -26.38 7.06
CA LEU A 335 3.48 -26.25 5.75
C LEU A 335 4.39 -25.42 4.84
N ASP A 336 4.35 -25.69 3.54
CA ASP A 336 5.01 -24.84 2.54
C ASP A 336 4.37 -23.44 2.52
N ASN A 337 5.21 -22.40 2.44
CA ASN A 337 4.80 -21.01 2.45
C ASN A 337 5.12 -20.23 1.18
N ASP A 338 5.62 -20.86 0.12
CA ASP A 338 6.11 -20.15 -1.06
C ASP A 338 5.03 -19.47 -1.93
N LYS A 339 3.77 -19.89 -1.78
CA LYS A 339 2.62 -19.38 -2.55
C LYS A 339 1.66 -18.50 -1.74
N ILE A 340 2.06 -18.10 -0.53
CA ILE A 340 1.17 -17.41 0.40
C ILE A 340 1.59 -15.95 0.56
N ASP A 341 0.64 -15.05 0.36
CA ASP A 341 0.84 -13.59 0.46
C ASP A 341 -0.22 -12.96 1.37
N ILE A 342 -0.26 -13.45 2.62
CA ILE A 342 -1.10 -12.92 3.69
C ILE A 342 -0.22 -12.19 4.71
N ASN A 343 -0.81 -11.32 5.53
CA ASN A 343 -0.08 -10.68 6.63
C ASN A 343 0.52 -11.75 7.57
N TYR A 344 1.67 -11.47 8.19
CA TYR A 344 2.10 -12.28 9.32
C TYR A 344 1.11 -12.21 10.49
N GLY A 345 0.94 -13.31 11.22
CA GLY A 345 0.07 -13.38 12.38
C GLY A 345 -0.28 -14.78 12.84
N ILE A 346 -1.16 -14.81 13.85
CA ILE A 346 -1.84 -16.02 14.32
C ILE A 346 -3.29 -15.95 13.87
N TYR A 347 -3.77 -17.03 13.27
CA TYR A 347 -5.09 -17.14 12.69
C TYR A 347 -5.82 -18.35 13.24
N LEU A 348 -7.11 -18.18 13.55
CA LEU A 348 -8.03 -19.29 13.72
C LEU A 348 -8.45 -19.77 12.33
N VAL A 349 -8.29 -21.06 12.06
CA VAL A 349 -8.54 -21.65 10.74
C VAL A 349 -9.36 -22.94 10.82
N GLU A 350 -10.04 -23.25 9.72
CA GLU A 350 -10.54 -24.59 9.41
C GLU A 350 -9.55 -25.23 8.44
N SER A 351 -9.22 -26.49 8.69
CA SER A 351 -8.27 -27.28 7.89
C SER A 351 -8.93 -28.56 7.42
N GLU A 352 -9.01 -28.79 6.11
CA GLU A 352 -9.50 -30.02 5.51
C GLU A 352 -8.31 -30.97 5.31
N ILE A 353 -8.35 -32.12 6.00
CA ILE A 353 -7.32 -33.17 5.96
C ILE A 353 -8.05 -34.50 5.75
N ASN A 354 -7.71 -35.23 4.70
CA ASN A 354 -8.35 -36.51 4.36
C ASN A 354 -9.90 -36.47 4.37
N GLY A 355 -10.47 -35.38 3.86
CA GLY A 355 -11.92 -35.17 3.79
C GLY A 355 -12.61 -34.81 5.11
N LYS A 356 -11.87 -34.67 6.21
CA LYS A 356 -12.37 -34.21 7.52
C LYS A 356 -11.93 -32.78 7.81
N ILE A 357 -12.81 -32.00 8.44
CA ILE A 357 -12.56 -30.60 8.80
C ILE A 357 -12.13 -30.52 10.26
N TYR A 358 -10.99 -29.90 10.50
CA TYR A 358 -10.41 -29.67 11.83
C TYR A 358 -10.28 -28.17 12.11
N LYS A 359 -10.53 -27.75 13.36
CA LYS A 359 -10.20 -26.39 13.81
C LYS A 359 -8.78 -26.33 14.33
N GLY A 360 -8.08 -25.25 13.99
CA GLY A 360 -6.70 -25.07 14.36
C GLY A 360 -6.26 -23.62 14.45
N LEU A 361 -5.04 -23.44 14.95
CA LEU A 361 -4.33 -22.16 14.92
C LEU A 361 -3.22 -22.24 13.88
N LEU A 362 -3.22 -21.28 12.95
CA LEU A 362 -2.16 -21.12 11.97
C LEU A 362 -1.24 -19.98 12.41
N HIS A 363 0.03 -20.30 12.63
CA HIS A 363 1.10 -19.32 12.76
C HIS A 363 1.72 -19.09 11.38
N PHE A 364 1.79 -17.82 10.96
CA PHE A 364 2.58 -17.42 9.80
C PHE A 364 3.46 -16.22 10.15
N GLY A 365 4.78 -16.37 10.05
CA GLY A 365 5.71 -15.26 10.18
C GLY A 365 7.14 -15.62 10.54
N GLN A 366 7.99 -14.59 10.59
CA GLN A 366 9.41 -14.72 10.92
C GLN A 366 9.62 -15.15 12.38
N LYS A 367 10.56 -16.07 12.58
CA LYS A 367 11.02 -16.47 13.91
C LYS A 367 12.11 -15.52 14.39
N GLU A 368 11.71 -14.31 14.77
CA GLU A 368 12.65 -13.23 15.14
C GLU A 368 13.63 -13.61 16.25
N THR A 369 13.20 -14.42 17.22
CA THR A 369 14.06 -14.90 18.30
C THR A 369 15.24 -15.75 17.79
N PHE A 370 15.11 -16.37 16.62
CA PHE A 370 16.09 -17.32 16.06
C PHE A 370 16.71 -16.85 14.75
N ALA A 371 16.30 -15.69 14.23
CA ALA A 371 16.71 -15.15 12.94
C ALA A 371 16.57 -16.15 11.77
N GLU A 372 15.51 -16.97 11.81
CA GLU A 372 15.17 -17.91 10.74
C GLU A 372 14.12 -17.27 9.79
N PRO A 373 14.06 -17.72 8.52
CA PRO A 373 13.00 -17.34 7.59
C PRO A 373 11.60 -17.57 8.16
N ALA A 374 10.59 -16.97 7.54
CA ALA A 374 9.20 -17.18 7.93
C ALA A 374 8.82 -18.67 7.88
N SER A 375 8.06 -19.13 8.89
CA SER A 375 7.45 -20.47 8.90
C SER A 375 5.93 -20.37 8.83
N LEU A 376 5.32 -21.43 8.31
CA LEU A 376 3.89 -21.63 8.34
C LEU A 376 3.60 -22.91 9.13
N GLU A 377 2.97 -22.75 10.29
CA GLU A 377 2.81 -23.82 11.27
C GLU A 377 1.35 -23.92 11.69
N LEU A 378 0.75 -25.10 11.51
CA LEU A 378 -0.63 -25.39 11.86
C LEU A 378 -0.67 -26.23 13.14
N TYR A 379 -1.29 -25.68 14.19
CA TYR A 379 -1.69 -26.41 15.37
C TYR A 379 -3.14 -26.86 15.22
N LEU A 380 -3.44 -28.13 15.48
CA LEU A 380 -4.81 -28.65 15.48
C LEU A 380 -5.28 -28.91 16.91
N LYS A 381 -6.55 -28.64 17.18
CA LYS A 381 -7.18 -28.94 18.48
C LYS A 381 -7.18 -30.46 18.77
N GLU A 382 -7.34 -31.25 17.71
CA GLU A 382 -7.43 -32.71 17.76
C GLU A 382 -6.17 -33.32 17.15
N THR A 383 -5.68 -34.41 17.75
CA THR A 383 -4.53 -35.15 17.20
C THR A 383 -4.95 -35.89 15.95
N VAL A 384 -4.31 -35.58 14.82
CA VAL A 384 -4.46 -36.30 13.56
C VAL A 384 -3.24 -37.17 13.34
N LEU A 385 -3.44 -38.48 13.24
CA LEU A 385 -2.38 -39.47 12.98
C LEU A 385 -2.17 -39.66 11.48
N GLY A 386 -0.94 -39.97 11.07
CA GLY A 386 -0.64 -40.35 9.69
C GLY A 386 -0.49 -39.21 8.68
N ILE A 387 -0.31 -37.96 9.15
CA ILE A 387 -0.06 -36.82 8.24
C ILE A 387 1.30 -37.00 7.57
N GLY A 388 1.29 -37.41 6.31
CA GLY A 388 2.46 -37.52 5.43
C GLY A 388 2.61 -36.28 4.55
N ASP A 389 2.83 -36.49 3.26
CA ASP A 389 3.04 -35.46 2.23
C ASP A 389 1.74 -34.84 1.68
N GLU A 390 0.67 -34.87 2.49
CA GLU A 390 -0.67 -34.47 2.09
C GLU A 390 -0.79 -32.97 1.77
N ILE A 391 -1.77 -32.64 0.94
CA ILE A 391 -2.17 -31.25 0.68
C ILE A 391 -3.29 -30.90 1.65
N ILE A 392 -3.02 -29.94 2.55
CA ILE A 392 -3.98 -29.44 3.52
C ILE A 392 -4.63 -28.18 2.95
N LYS A 393 -5.96 -28.18 2.84
CA LYS A 393 -6.70 -26.95 2.53
C LYS A 393 -6.97 -26.20 3.82
N ILE A 394 -6.67 -24.91 3.82
CA ILE A 394 -6.80 -24.05 4.99
C ILE A 394 -7.69 -22.88 4.63
N LYS A 395 -8.65 -22.61 5.50
CA LYS A 395 -9.58 -21.49 5.38
C LYS A 395 -9.57 -20.64 6.65
N GLU A 396 -9.40 -19.33 6.48
CA GLU A 396 -9.41 -18.41 7.60
C GLU A 396 -10.79 -18.28 8.25
N ILE A 397 -10.86 -18.45 9.57
CA ILE A 397 -12.02 -18.03 10.37
C ILE A 397 -11.82 -16.59 10.84
N LYS A 398 -10.67 -16.28 11.45
CA LYS A 398 -10.30 -14.92 11.88
C LYS A 398 -8.80 -14.81 12.18
N LYS A 399 -8.22 -13.63 11.96
CA LYS A 399 -6.96 -13.24 12.61
C LYS A 399 -7.16 -13.02 14.11
N ILE A 400 -6.33 -13.65 14.94
CA ILE A 400 -6.31 -13.49 16.38
C ILE A 400 -5.41 -12.32 16.76
N ARG A 401 -4.18 -12.30 16.23
CA ARG A 401 -3.18 -11.26 16.51
C ARG A 401 -2.04 -11.22 15.49
N GLU A 402 -1.25 -10.15 15.53
CA GLU A 402 0.07 -10.09 14.89
C GLU A 402 1.08 -11.03 15.57
N VAL A 403 2.18 -11.36 14.86
CA VAL A 403 3.33 -12.03 15.46
C VAL A 403 3.99 -11.11 16.48
N LYS A 404 4.35 -11.66 17.64
CA LYS A 404 5.00 -10.94 18.73
C LYS A 404 6.33 -11.60 19.04
N LYS A 405 7.32 -10.79 19.42
CA LYS A 405 8.56 -11.26 20.04
C LYS A 405 8.32 -11.44 21.54
N PHE A 406 8.78 -12.56 22.10
CA PHE A 406 8.71 -12.86 23.53
C PHE A 406 10.11 -12.85 24.12
N ALA A 407 10.23 -12.43 25.39
CA ALA A 407 11.51 -12.39 26.09
C ALA A 407 11.95 -13.79 26.57
N SER A 408 11.00 -14.71 26.79
CA SER A 408 11.25 -16.08 27.26
C SER A 408 10.31 -17.12 26.62
N ALA A 409 10.65 -18.40 26.79
CA ALA A 409 9.79 -19.51 26.35
C ALA A 409 8.50 -19.60 27.18
N GLU A 410 8.55 -19.19 28.45
CA GLU A 410 7.43 -19.14 29.38
C GLU A 410 6.38 -18.12 28.94
N GLU A 411 6.80 -16.90 28.55
CA GLU A 411 5.89 -15.88 28.01
C GLU A 411 5.19 -16.37 26.73
N LEU A 412 5.93 -17.05 25.85
CA LEU A 412 5.37 -17.66 24.66
C LEU A 412 4.31 -18.71 25.02
N LYS A 413 4.59 -19.60 25.98
CA LYS A 413 3.63 -20.61 26.45
C LYS A 413 2.35 -19.99 27.00
N GLU A 414 2.46 -18.93 27.81
CA GLU A 414 1.29 -18.24 28.36
C GLU A 414 0.46 -17.57 27.26
N GLN A 415 1.09 -16.90 26.29
CA GLN A 415 0.36 -16.34 25.17
C GLN A 415 -0.30 -17.44 24.32
N MET A 416 0.36 -18.59 24.11
CA MET A 416 -0.24 -19.71 23.40
C MET A 416 -1.48 -20.25 24.12
N LYS A 417 -1.47 -20.35 25.46
CA LYS A 417 -2.67 -20.73 26.23
C LYS A 417 -3.84 -19.76 25.99
N VAL A 418 -3.56 -18.46 25.92
CA VAL A 418 -4.58 -17.45 25.58
C VAL A 418 -5.10 -17.65 24.17
N ASP A 419 -4.20 -17.84 23.19
CA ASP A 419 -4.58 -18.04 21.79
C ASP A 419 -5.42 -19.31 21.61
N LEU A 420 -5.15 -20.38 22.35
CA LEU A 420 -5.88 -21.65 22.30
C LEU A 420 -7.32 -21.55 22.81
N ARG A 421 -7.65 -20.57 23.66
CA ARG A 421 -9.04 -20.33 24.09
C ARG A 421 -9.95 -19.93 22.91
N GLU A 422 -9.37 -19.48 21.80
CA GLU A 422 -10.12 -19.16 20.58
C GLU A 422 -10.63 -20.39 19.83
N LEU A 423 -10.15 -21.60 20.17
CA LEU A 423 -10.60 -22.87 19.58
C LEU A 423 -11.89 -23.43 20.19
N GLY A 424 -12.47 -22.75 21.19
CA GLY A 424 -13.67 -23.16 21.91
C GLY A 424 -13.34 -24.01 23.13
#